data_AF-A0A519K8I1-F1
#
_entry.id   AF-A0A519K8I1-F1
#
_cell.length_a   1.000
_cell.length_b   1.000
_cell.length_c   1.000
_cell.angle_alpha   90.00
_cell.angle_beta   90.00
_cell.angle_gamma   90.00
#
_symmetry.space_group_name_H-M   'P 1'
#
loop_
_entity.id
_entity.type
_entity.pdbx_description
1 polymer ?
#
loop_
_entity_poly.entity_id
_entity_poly.type
_entity_poly.pdbx_seq_one_letter_code
_entity_poly.pdbx_strand_id
1 'polypeptide(L)'
;MNATITTLALNLLISERVSQRSFFASKINDLLDGIADRSEKEKQIKRDFRAVTDRCVDDPSCNLRDLFYHYAQYYGTKLAPQESLSSAA
;
A
#
# COMPACT_ATOMS: atom_id res chain seq x y z
N MET A 1 -5.43 16.57 0.24
CA MET A 1 -4.71 15.82 -0.82
C MET A 1 -5.00 14.35 -0.63
N ASN A 2 -5.62 13.70 -1.61
CA ASN A 2 -5.90 12.26 -1.56
C ASN A 2 -4.61 11.54 -1.98
N ALA A 3 -3.72 11.22 -1.03
CA ALA A 3 -2.49 10.50 -1.34
C ALA A 3 -2.85 9.04 -1.68
N THR A 4 -2.43 8.57 -2.86
CA THR A 4 -2.61 7.17 -3.24
C THR A 4 -1.69 6.28 -2.38
N ILE A 5 -2.05 5.01 -2.19
CA ILE A 5 -1.19 4.03 -1.49
C ILE A 5 0.23 4.03 -2.06
N THR A 6 0.39 4.15 -3.38
CA THR A 6 1.70 4.23 -4.05
C THR A 6 2.52 5.43 -3.60
N THR A 7 1.91 6.62 -3.47
CA THR A 7 2.62 7.81 -2.96
C THR A 7 3.05 7.64 -1.51
N LEU A 8 2.20 7.06 -0.66
CA LEU A 8 2.54 6.76 0.73
C LEU A 8 3.72 5.76 0.81
N ALA A 9 3.71 4.74 -0.04
CA ALA A 9 4.78 3.75 -0.11
C ALA A 9 6.12 4.39 -0.55
N LEU A 10 6.11 5.23 -1.58
CA LEU A 10 7.33 5.96 -1.99
C LEU A 10 7.87 6.84 -0.86
N ASN A 11 6.99 7.58 -0.18
CA ASN A 11 7.38 8.43 0.94
C ASN A 11 7.96 7.64 2.12
N LEU A 12 7.43 6.42 2.37
CA LEU A 12 8.00 5.51 3.37
C LEU A 12 9.42 5.09 2.97
N LEU A 13 9.63 4.67 1.73
CA LEU A 13 10.92 4.16 1.26
C LEU A 13 12.03 5.22 1.23
N ILE A 14 11.70 6.49 0.97
CA ILE A 14 12.70 7.57 0.92
C ILE A 14 12.92 8.25 2.28
N SER A 15 12.09 7.96 3.29
CA SER A 15 12.17 8.65 4.57
C SER A 15 13.29 8.09 5.45
N GLU A 16 14.21 8.96 5.86
CA GLU A 16 15.30 8.64 6.77
C GLU A 16 14.83 8.49 8.24
N ARG A 17 13.63 8.98 8.58
CA ARG A 17 13.12 9.03 9.97
C ARG A 17 12.12 7.91 10.24
N VAL A 18 12.40 7.04 11.21
CA VAL A 18 11.50 5.94 11.64
C VAL A 18 10.08 6.44 11.97
N SER A 19 9.96 7.59 12.64
CA SER A 19 8.66 8.17 13.00
C SER A 19 7.82 8.57 11.78
N GLN A 20 8.44 9.06 10.72
CA GLN A 20 7.76 9.36 9.46
C GLN A 20 7.39 8.08 8.72
N ARG A 21 8.27 7.07 8.69
CA ARG A 21 7.95 5.76 8.10
C ARG A 21 6.76 5.11 8.80
N SER A 22 6.72 5.17 10.13
CA SER A 22 5.59 4.69 10.94
C SER A 22 4.29 5.43 10.62
N PHE A 23 4.35 6.75 10.43
CA PHE A 23 3.20 7.56 10.00
C PHE A 23 2.68 7.12 8.63
N PHE A 24 3.56 6.93 7.63
CA PHE A 24 3.14 6.46 6.31
C PHE A 24 2.60 5.04 6.35
N ALA A 25 3.21 4.13 7.11
CA ALA A 25 2.72 2.77 7.31
C ALA A 25 1.32 2.74 7.93
N SER A 26 1.06 3.56 8.96
CA SER A 26 -0.27 3.71 9.53
C SER A 26 -1.30 4.16 8.48
N LYS A 27 -0.95 5.13 7.63
CA LYS A 27 -1.85 5.58 6.54
C LYS A 27 -2.10 4.51 5.49
N ILE A 28 -1.10 3.69 5.15
CA ILE A 28 -1.27 2.53 4.27
C ILE A 28 -2.23 1.52 4.91
N ASN A 29 -2.04 1.20 6.19
CA ASN A 29 -2.88 0.26 6.92
C ASN A 29 -4.35 0.75 7.01
N ASP A 30 -4.57 2.03 7.29
CA ASP A 30 -5.90 2.67 7.29
C ASP A 30 -6.61 2.45 5.93
N LEU A 31 -5.88 2.65 4.81
CA LEU A 31 -6.42 2.45 3.47
C LEU A 31 -6.71 0.98 3.17
N LEU A 32 -5.87 0.05 3.66
CA LEU A 32 -6.10 -1.38 3.50
C LEU A 32 -7.32 -1.86 4.30
N ASP A 33 -7.57 -1.29 5.48
CA ASP A 33 -8.75 -1.60 6.30
C ASP A 33 -10.06 -1.15 5.62
N GLY A 34 -10.00 -0.10 4.79
CA GLY A 34 -11.14 0.35 3.97
C GLY A 34 -11.49 -0.58 2.79
N ILE A 35 -10.66 -1.57 2.47
CA ILE A 35 -10.87 -2.47 1.32
C ILE A 35 -11.55 -3.74 1.79
N ALA A 36 -12.74 -4.04 1.28
CA ALA A 36 -13.45 -5.28 1.60
C ALA A 36 -12.69 -6.52 1.12
N ASP A 37 -12.64 -7.55 1.98
CA ASP A 37 -12.05 -8.84 1.66
C ASP A 37 -13.04 -9.70 0.87
N ARG A 38 -12.76 -9.97 -0.41
CA ARG A 38 -13.68 -10.75 -1.27
C ARG A 38 -13.32 -12.24 -1.34
N SER A 39 -12.13 -12.61 -0.88
CA SER A 39 -11.67 -14.00 -0.83
C SER A 39 -10.59 -14.20 0.23
N GLU A 40 -10.34 -15.45 0.63
CA GLU A 40 -9.24 -15.76 1.55
C GLU A 40 -7.87 -15.41 0.95
N LYS A 41 -7.73 -15.49 -0.38
CA LYS A 41 -6.53 -15.04 -1.09
C LYS A 41 -6.29 -13.54 -0.91
N GLU A 42 -7.34 -12.72 -0.99
CA GLU A 42 -7.21 -11.28 -0.78
C GLU A 42 -6.86 -10.94 0.67
N LYS A 43 -7.40 -11.68 1.64
CA LYS A 43 -6.99 -11.55 3.04
C LYS A 43 -5.51 -11.87 3.21
N GLN A 44 -5.04 -12.95 2.59
CA GLN A 44 -3.63 -13.31 2.65
C GLN A 44 -2.73 -12.24 2.05
N ILE A 45 -3.05 -11.74 0.85
CA ILE A 45 -2.29 -10.65 0.21
C ILE A 45 -2.27 -9.40 1.09
N LYS A 46 -3.39 -9.05 1.74
CA LYS A 46 -3.45 -7.91 2.67
C LYS A 46 -2.55 -8.14 3.90
N ARG A 47 -2.58 -9.35 4.48
CA ARG A 47 -1.69 -9.73 5.60
C ARG A 47 -0.22 -9.65 5.20
N ASP A 48 0.14 -10.18 4.04
CA ASP A 48 1.50 -10.16 3.52
C ASP A 48 1.97 -8.72 3.29
N PHE A 49 1.11 -7.86 2.75
CA PHE A 49 1.44 -6.45 2.56
C PHE A 49 1.70 -5.73 3.89
N ARG A 50 0.91 -6.00 4.94
CA ARG A 50 1.16 -5.44 6.28
C ARG A 50 2.52 -5.89 6.83
N ALA A 51 2.82 -7.18 6.75
CA ALA A 51 4.09 -7.72 7.22
C ALA A 51 5.30 -7.11 6.49
N VAL A 52 5.19 -6.94 5.18
CA VAL A 52 6.23 -6.28 4.38
C VAL A 52 6.34 -4.79 4.71
N THR A 53 5.22 -4.12 4.95
CA THR A 53 5.19 -2.70 5.37
C THR A 53 5.95 -2.51 6.68
N ASP A 54 5.68 -3.34 7.69
CA ASP A 54 6.37 -3.29 8.98
C ASP A 54 7.88 -3.48 8.80
N ARG A 55 8.30 -4.41 7.93
CA ARG A 55 9.72 -4.59 7.62
C ARG A 55 10.36 -3.36 6.99
N CYS A 56 9.65 -2.68 6.09
CA CYS A 56 10.13 -1.44 5.46
C CYS A 56 10.12 -0.23 6.41
N VAL A 57 9.34 -0.25 7.50
CA VAL A 57 9.43 0.76 8.56
C VAL A 57 10.74 0.65 9.31
N ASP A 58 11.19 -0.57 9.62
CA ASP A 58 12.48 -0.78 10.27
C ASP A 58 13.64 -0.48 9.32
N ASP A 59 13.60 -1.07 8.12
CA ASP A 59 14.64 -0.95 7.10
C ASP A 59 14.02 -0.70 5.70
N PRO A 60 14.00 0.56 5.22
CA PRO A 60 13.43 0.89 3.92
C PRO A 60 14.25 0.36 2.73
N SER A 61 15.49 -0.10 2.96
CA SER A 61 16.35 -0.73 1.94
C SER A 61 16.36 -2.26 2.03
N CYS A 62 15.44 -2.86 2.78
CA CYS A 62 15.36 -4.30 2.93
C CYS A 62 15.13 -5.01 1.58
N ASN A 63 15.46 -6.30 1.53
CA ASN A 63 15.24 -7.17 0.37
C ASN A 63 13.76 -7.34 -0.03
N LEU A 64 12.81 -6.84 0.78
CA LEU A 64 11.37 -6.86 0.48
C LEU A 64 10.88 -5.53 -0.12
N ARG A 65 11.75 -4.54 -0.32
CA ARG A 65 11.38 -3.22 -0.86
C ARG A 65 10.62 -3.30 -2.19
N ASP A 66 11.05 -4.16 -3.10
CA ASP A 66 10.38 -4.29 -4.41
C ASP A 66 9.01 -4.93 -4.25
N LEU A 67 8.90 -5.94 -3.37
CA LEU A 67 7.62 -6.57 -3.03
C LEU A 67 6.65 -5.58 -2.36
N PHE A 68 7.16 -4.75 -1.45
CA PHE A 68 6.42 -3.66 -0.82
C PHE A 68 5.83 -2.73 -1.87
N TYR A 69 6.66 -2.29 -2.81
CA TYR A 69 6.24 -1.39 -3.87
C TYR A 69 5.24 -2.05 -4.81
N HIS A 70 5.41 -3.33 -5.15
CA HIS A 70 4.44 -4.08 -5.95
C HIS A 70 3.06 -4.20 -5.28
N TYR A 71 3.01 -4.49 -3.98
CA TYR A 71 1.73 -4.47 -3.27
C TYR A 71 1.09 -3.08 -3.25
N ALA A 72 1.90 -2.03 -3.09
CA ALA A 72 1.42 -0.67 -3.14
C ALA A 72 0.81 -0.32 -4.51
N GLN A 73 1.44 -0.73 -5.61
CA GLN A 73 0.90 -0.57 -6.96
C GLN A 73 -0.41 -1.36 -7.14
N TYR A 74 -0.44 -2.62 -6.70
CA TYR A 74 -1.63 -3.46 -6.76
C TYR A 74 -2.83 -2.79 -6.08
N TYR A 75 -2.68 -2.35 -4.83
CA TYR A 75 -3.78 -1.70 -4.11
C TYR A 75 -4.05 -0.27 -4.57
N GLY A 76 -3.05 0.44 -5.09
CA GLY A 76 -3.22 1.74 -5.74
C GLY A 76 -4.19 1.66 -6.94
N THR A 77 -4.06 0.61 -7.77
CA THR A 77 -5.00 0.40 -8.88
C THR A 77 -6.40 -0.01 -8.43
N LYS A 78 -6.53 -0.76 -7.34
CA LYS A 78 -7.83 -1.14 -6.76
C LYS A 78 -8.60 0.03 -6.13
N LEU A 79 -7.88 1.03 -5.60
CA LEU A 79 -8.43 2.21 -4.96
C LEU A 79 -8.62 3.39 -5.91
N ALA A 80 -8.01 3.35 -7.10
CA ALA A 80 -8.24 4.36 -8.12
C ALA A 80 -9.75 4.43 -8.42
N PRO A 81 -10.35 5.63 -8.51
CA PRO A 81 -11.71 5.76 -8.99
C PRO A 81 -11.80 5.01 -10.33
N GLN A 82 -12.71 4.04 -10.41
CA GLN A 82 -13.09 3.52 -11.71
C GLN A 82 -13.80 4.66 -12.42
N GLU A 83 -13.06 5.52 -13.11
CA GLU A 83 -13.64 6.39 -14.12
C GLU A 83 -14.21 5.46 -15.19
N SER A 84 -15.50 5.18 -15.01
CA SER A 84 -16.47 4.69 -15.98
C SER A 84 -15.87 4.23 -17.31
N LEU A 85 -15.57 2.94 -17.42
CA LEU A 85 -15.79 2.22 -18.68
C LEU A 85 -17.30 2.08 -18.88
N SER A 86 -17.95 3.21 -19.14
CA SER A 86 -19.31 3.32 -19.63
C SER A 86 -19.34 4.47 -20.63
N SER A 87 -18.74 4.24 -21.79
CA SER A 87 -19.10 4.96 -23.00
C SER A 87 -18.81 4.09 -24.21
N ALA A 88 -19.83 3.99 -25.07
CA ALA A 88 -19.92 3.32 -26.36
C ALA A 88 -20.26 1.82 -26.34
N ALA A 89 -21.51 1.51 -25.94
CA ALA A 89 -22.34 0.56 -26.68
C ALA A 89 -23.17 1.34 -27.71
#